data_AF-A0AA44ZP18-F1
#
_entry.id   AF-A0AA44ZP18-F1
#
_cell.length_a   1.000
_cell.length_b   1.000
_cell.length_c   1.000
_cell.angle_alpha   90.00
_cell.angle_beta   90.00
_cell.angle_gamma   90.00
#
_symmetry.space_group_name_H-M   'P 1'
#
loop_
_entity.id
_entity.type
_entity.pdbx_description
1 polymer ?
#
loop_
_entity_poly.entity_id
_entity_poly.type
_entity_poly.pdbx_seq_one_letter_code
_entity_poly.pdbx_strand_id
1 'polypeptide(L)'
;MDTPDARRATEALQEIEAARRAVDAADRRSRPAVLIATAALTVLDFAAKDHLPRRGQRVVTAVALAGVLGVSLADVRSTPVVVYAAADGPAPGRAAALFGASIGWFAAERVAVALLRRSRLRRPNTAAGILLGVSRPLGSVLVTRILPRAGRDV
;
A
#
# COMPACT_ATOMS: atom_id res chain seq x y z
N MET A 1 -38.71 17.28 16.29
CA MET A 1 -37.43 16.57 16.24
C MET A 1 -37.55 15.45 17.24
N ASP A 2 -37.83 14.23 16.79
CA ASP A 2 -37.88 13.06 17.67
C ASP A 2 -36.45 12.68 18.03
N THR A 3 -36.13 12.78 19.31
CA THR A 3 -34.89 12.25 19.87
C THR A 3 -34.89 10.74 19.62
N PRO A 4 -33.84 10.14 19.01
CA PRO A 4 -33.80 8.71 18.78
C PRO A 4 -33.93 7.99 20.12
N ASP A 5 -34.85 7.03 20.18
CA ASP A 5 -35.05 6.18 21.35
C ASP A 5 -33.71 5.52 21.74
N ALA A 6 -33.35 5.58 23.02
CA ALA A 6 -31.99 5.25 23.51
C ALA A 6 -31.53 3.84 23.10
N ARG A 7 -32.49 2.95 22.90
CA ARG A 7 -32.29 1.59 22.38
C ARG A 7 -31.81 1.58 20.92
N ARG A 8 -32.43 2.38 20.05
CA ARG A 8 -32.02 2.51 18.63
C ARG A 8 -30.64 3.13 18.48
N ALA A 9 -30.29 4.09 19.33
CA ALA A 9 -28.95 4.67 19.36
C ALA A 9 -27.89 3.63 19.77
N THR A 10 -28.21 2.76 20.74
CA THR A 10 -27.31 1.71 21.21
C THR A 10 -27.14 0.59 20.16
N GLU A 11 -28.22 0.17 19.51
CA GLU A 11 -28.19 -0.83 18.43
C GLU A 11 -27.36 -0.31 17.23
N ALA A 12 -27.51 0.96 16.84
CA ALA A 12 -26.71 1.57 15.78
C ALA A 12 -25.21 1.65 16.14
N LEU A 13 -24.87 1.99 17.39
CA LEU A 13 -23.49 1.98 17.85
C LEU A 13 -22.86 0.58 17.81
N GLN A 14 -23.61 -0.45 18.21
CA GLN A 14 -23.15 -1.83 18.16
C GLN A 14 -22.92 -2.32 16.72
N GLU A 15 -23.78 -1.91 15.78
CA GLU A 15 -23.61 -2.22 14.36
C GLU A 15 -22.35 -1.55 13.78
N ILE A 16 -22.10 -0.27 14.12
CA ILE A 16 -20.89 0.44 13.73
C ILE A 16 -19.63 -0.23 14.31
N GLU A 17 -19.65 -0.63 15.58
CA GLU A 17 -18.53 -1.32 16.21
C GLU A 17 -18.28 -2.72 15.63
N ALA A 18 -19.33 -3.45 15.26
CA ALA A 18 -19.22 -4.73 14.57
C ALA A 18 -18.59 -4.55 13.18
N ALA A 19 -19.03 -3.54 12.43
CA ALA A 19 -18.45 -3.18 11.13
C ALA A 19 -16.96 -2.78 11.26
N ARG A 20 -16.61 -1.95 12.24
CA ARG A 20 -15.20 -1.57 12.54
C ARG A 20 -14.33 -2.80 12.82
N ARG A 21 -14.82 -3.74 13.64
CA ARG A 21 -14.09 -4.98 13.95
C ARG A 21 -13.89 -5.87 12.73
N ALA A 22 -14.90 -5.95 11.85
CA ALA A 22 -14.79 -6.69 10.60
C ALA A 22 -13.74 -6.07 9.65
N VAL A 23 -13.72 -4.75 9.52
CA VAL A 23 -12.73 -3.99 8.73
C VAL A 23 -11.30 -4.23 9.27
N ASP A 24 -11.10 -4.07 10.58
CA ASP A 24 -9.77 -4.26 11.19
C ASP A 24 -9.31 -5.72 11.15
N ALA A 25 -10.22 -6.69 11.18
CA ALA A 25 -9.90 -8.11 11.05
C ALA A 25 -9.52 -8.47 9.60
N ALA A 26 -10.23 -7.90 8.63
CA ALA A 26 -9.92 -8.03 7.21
C ALA A 26 -8.54 -7.42 6.87
N ASP A 27 -8.28 -6.18 7.28
CA ASP A 27 -6.99 -5.50 7.04
C ASP A 27 -5.82 -6.28 7.66
N ARG A 28 -5.99 -6.83 8.87
CA ARG A 28 -4.95 -7.65 9.51
C ARG A 28 -4.66 -8.96 8.79
N ARG A 29 -5.64 -9.54 8.09
CA ARG A 29 -5.50 -10.84 7.45
C ARG A 29 -4.81 -10.75 6.09
N SER A 30 -5.17 -9.78 5.24
CA SER A 30 -4.67 -9.71 3.87
C SER A 30 -3.41 -8.86 3.70
N ARG A 31 -3.28 -7.79 4.49
CA ARG A 31 -2.19 -6.81 4.36
C ARG A 31 -0.79 -7.40 4.45
N PRO A 32 -0.47 -8.35 5.35
CA PRO A 32 0.88 -8.94 5.40
C PRO A 32 1.23 -9.66 4.09
N ALA A 33 0.29 -10.42 3.53
CA ALA A 33 0.52 -11.18 2.30
C ALA A 33 0.77 -10.26 1.10
N VAL A 34 -0.02 -9.20 0.94
CA VAL A 34 0.16 -8.21 -0.13
C VAL A 34 1.51 -7.49 0.00
N LEU A 35 1.90 -7.10 1.22
CA LEU A 35 3.18 -6.43 1.46
C LEU A 35 4.38 -7.36 1.20
N ILE A 36 4.31 -8.62 1.65
CA ILE A 36 5.35 -9.62 1.42
C ILE A 36 5.48 -9.93 -0.07
N ALA A 37 4.36 -10.15 -0.76
CA ALA A 37 4.36 -10.42 -2.20
C ALA A 37 4.96 -9.23 -2.98
N THR A 38 4.58 -8.00 -2.63
CA THR A 38 5.12 -6.78 -3.25
C THR A 38 6.61 -6.64 -3.00
N ALA A 39 7.07 -6.90 -1.77
CA ALA A 39 8.48 -6.88 -1.40
C ALA A 39 9.28 -7.93 -2.20
N ALA A 40 8.82 -9.17 -2.20
CA ALA A 40 9.47 -10.28 -2.89
C ALA A 40 9.56 -10.03 -4.40
N LEU A 41 8.47 -9.61 -5.03
CA LEU A 41 8.44 -9.30 -6.47
C LEU A 41 9.35 -8.11 -6.81
N THR A 42 9.43 -7.10 -5.95
CA THR A 42 10.34 -5.96 -6.13
C THR A 42 11.81 -6.40 -6.05
N VAL A 43 12.16 -7.22 -5.06
CA VAL A 43 13.52 -7.77 -4.91
C VAL A 43 13.89 -8.62 -6.13
N LEU A 44 13.00 -9.53 -6.55
CA LEU A 44 13.23 -10.41 -7.69
C LEU A 44 13.39 -9.63 -9.01
N ASP A 45 12.53 -8.63 -9.26
CA ASP A 45 12.64 -7.77 -10.45
C ASP A 45 14.00 -7.07 -10.54
N PHE A 46 14.47 -6.54 -9.42
CA PHE A 46 15.74 -5.83 -9.36
C PHE A 46 16.96 -6.76 -9.38
N ALA A 47 16.90 -7.91 -8.70
CA ALA A 47 17.98 -8.90 -8.74
C ALA A 47 18.15 -9.49 -10.14
N ALA A 48 17.06 -9.77 -10.85
CA ALA A 48 17.11 -10.29 -12.22
C ALA A 48 17.79 -9.33 -13.20
N LYS A 49 17.73 -8.02 -12.94
CA LYS A 49 18.36 -6.99 -13.80
C LYS A 49 19.89 -7.03 -13.78
N ASP A 50 20.50 -7.64 -12.76
CA ASP A 50 21.95 -7.85 -12.73
C ASP A 50 22.40 -9.01 -13.64
N HIS A 51 21.46 -9.87 -14.09
CA HIS A 51 21.76 -11.10 -14.82
C HIS A 51 21.16 -11.17 -16.24
N LEU A 52 20.23 -10.27 -16.56
CA LEU A 52 19.50 -10.30 -17.83
C LEU A 52 19.89 -9.17 -18.79
N PRO A 53 19.89 -9.43 -20.11
CA PRO A 53 20.00 -8.38 -21.12
C PRO A 53 18.77 -7.45 -21.07
N ARG A 54 18.89 -6.22 -21.58
CA ARG A 54 17.86 -5.17 -21.50
C ARG A 54 16.45 -5.62 -21.91
N ARG A 55 16.32 -6.50 -22.91
CA ARG A 55 15.02 -7.06 -23.33
C ARG A 55 14.42 -7.96 -22.24
N GLY A 56 15.21 -8.86 -21.65
CA GLY A 56 14.79 -9.72 -20.54
C GLY A 56 14.41 -8.94 -19.29
N GLN A 57 15.11 -7.83 -19.01
CA GLN A 57 14.75 -6.94 -17.90
C GLN A 57 13.33 -6.39 -18.02
N ARG A 58 12.90 -5.98 -19.23
CA ARG A 58 11.53 -5.48 -19.46
C ARG A 58 10.49 -6.56 -19.22
N VAL A 59 10.76 -7.79 -19.67
CA VAL A 59 9.88 -8.95 -19.47
C VAL A 59 9.72 -9.24 -17.98
N VAL A 60 10.82 -9.30 -17.22
CA VAL A 60 10.75 -9.53 -15.77
C VAL A 60 9.98 -8.42 -15.07
N THR A 61 10.21 -7.16 -15.43
CA THR A 61 9.44 -6.05 -14.85
C THR A 61 7.95 -6.16 -15.18
N ALA A 62 7.59 -6.54 -16.42
CA ALA A 62 6.20 -6.74 -16.80
C ALA A 62 5.54 -7.88 -15.99
N VAL A 63 6.25 -9.00 -15.81
CA VAL A 63 5.78 -10.13 -14.99
C VAL A 63 5.62 -9.73 -13.52
N ALA A 64 6.58 -9.00 -12.96
CA ALA A 64 6.51 -8.53 -11.58
C ALA A 64 5.33 -7.57 -11.36
N LEU A 65 5.10 -6.64 -12.29
CA LEU A 65 3.95 -5.73 -12.24
C LEU A 65 2.62 -6.48 -12.39
N ALA A 66 2.54 -7.44 -13.31
CA ALA A 66 1.37 -8.30 -13.46
C ALA A 66 1.09 -9.12 -12.18
N GLY A 67 2.15 -9.62 -11.52
CA GLY A 67 2.04 -10.33 -10.24
C GLY A 67 1.51 -9.44 -9.11
N VAL A 68 2.02 -8.21 -8.98
CA VAL A 68 1.52 -7.24 -7.98
C VAL A 68 0.05 -6.92 -8.26
N LEU A 69 -0.32 -6.63 -9.51
CA LEU A 69 -1.71 -6.37 -9.89
C LEU A 69 -2.60 -7.58 -9.60
N GLY A 70 -2.17 -8.79 -9.93
CA GLY A 70 -2.91 -10.02 -9.67
C GLY A 70 -3.16 -10.25 -8.18
N VAL A 71 -2.16 -10.02 -7.33
CA VAL A 71 -2.30 -10.09 -5.86
C VAL A 71 -3.28 -9.04 -5.35
N SER A 72 -3.20 -7.80 -5.84
CA SER A 72 -4.15 -6.75 -5.45
C SER A 72 -5.58 -7.06 -5.89
N LEU A 73 -5.79 -7.58 -7.11
CA LEU A 73 -7.12 -7.97 -7.59
C LEU A 73 -7.69 -9.16 -6.82
N ALA A 74 -6.84 -10.13 -6.45
CA ALA A 74 -7.22 -11.26 -5.62
C ALA A 74 -7.65 -10.79 -4.22
N ASP A 75 -6.91 -9.86 -3.62
CA ASP A 75 -7.26 -9.27 -2.32
C ASP A 75 -8.59 -8.51 -2.36
N VAL A 76 -8.79 -7.66 -3.37
CA VAL A 76 -10.07 -6.94 -3.57
C VAL A 76 -11.23 -7.91 -3.72
N ARG A 77 -11.02 -9.05 -4.42
CA ARG A 77 -12.05 -10.07 -4.57
C ARG A 77 -12.34 -10.84 -3.28
N SER A 78 -11.32 -11.13 -2.46
CA SER A 78 -11.50 -11.85 -1.19
C SER A 78 -11.97 -10.95 -0.05
N THR A 79 -11.79 -9.64 -0.19
CA THR A 79 -12.00 -8.65 0.85
C THR A 79 -12.89 -7.50 0.31
N PRO A 80 -14.21 -7.71 0.15
CA PRO A 80 -15.12 -6.69 -0.41
C PRO A 80 -15.41 -5.51 0.54
N VAL A 81 -14.67 -5.40 1.64
CA VAL A 81 -14.85 -4.38 2.67
C VAL A 81 -14.04 -3.14 2.31
N VAL A 82 -14.72 -2.01 2.12
CA VAL A 82 -14.05 -0.73 1.90
C VAL A 82 -13.46 -0.24 3.23
N VAL A 83 -12.13 -0.26 3.33
CA VAL A 83 -11.39 0.06 4.57
C VAL A 83 -11.33 1.57 4.85
N TYR A 84 -11.49 2.39 3.82
CA TYR A 84 -11.37 3.85 3.88
C TYR A 84 -12.73 4.51 3.73
N ALA A 85 -12.98 5.58 4.49
CA ALA A 85 -14.21 6.33 4.36
C ALA A 85 -14.32 6.93 2.94
N ALA A 86 -15.52 6.91 2.36
CA ALA A 86 -15.80 7.78 1.22
C ALA A 86 -15.56 9.22 1.65
N ALA A 87 -14.83 10.01 0.85
CA ALA A 87 -14.57 11.39 1.21
C ALA A 87 -15.88 12.18 1.12
N ASP A 88 -16.39 12.66 2.26
CA ASP A 88 -17.50 13.61 2.31
C ASP A 88 -17.00 15.00 1.85
N GLY A 89 -16.83 15.16 0.54
CA GLY A 89 -16.39 16.39 -0.11
C GLY A 89 -14.87 16.52 -0.37
N PRO A 90 -14.46 17.52 -1.17
CA PRO A 90 -13.06 17.74 -1.50
C PRO A 90 -12.30 18.20 -0.24
N ALA A 91 -11.38 17.39 0.24
CA ALA A 91 -10.43 17.74 1.30
C ALA A 91 -9.04 18.07 0.69
N PRO A 92 -8.88 19.22 0.00
CA PRO A 92 -7.68 19.52 -0.80
C PRO A 92 -6.40 19.53 0.02
N GLY A 93 -6.43 19.96 1.29
CA GLY A 93 -5.27 19.93 2.17
C GLY A 93 -4.76 18.51 2.48
N ARG A 94 -5.67 17.53 2.62
CA ARG A 94 -5.30 16.11 2.84
C ARG A 94 -4.84 15.45 1.55
N ALA A 95 -5.50 15.74 0.43
CA ALA A 95 -5.05 15.29 -0.88
C ALA A 95 -3.64 15.81 -1.18
N ALA A 96 -3.36 17.09 -0.87
CA ALA A 96 -2.04 17.68 -1.01
C ALA A 96 -1.00 17.03 -0.08
N ALA A 97 -1.36 16.72 1.17
CA ALA A 97 -0.46 16.02 2.10
C ALA A 97 -0.14 14.58 1.64
N LEU A 98 -1.15 13.83 1.18
CA LEU A 98 -0.98 12.48 0.62
C LEU A 98 -0.13 12.50 -0.65
N PHE A 99 -0.41 13.44 -1.55
CA PHE A 99 0.34 13.62 -2.78
C PHE A 99 1.78 14.02 -2.50
N GLY A 100 1.99 14.99 -1.62
CA GLY A 100 3.32 15.44 -1.18
C GLY A 100 4.13 14.34 -0.52
N ALA A 101 3.52 13.58 0.41
CA ALA A 101 4.16 12.43 1.06
C ALA A 101 4.51 11.33 0.04
N SER A 102 3.60 11.04 -0.90
CA SER A 102 3.83 10.03 -1.94
C SER A 102 4.94 10.43 -2.90
N ILE A 103 4.94 11.69 -3.37
CA ILE A 103 5.98 12.20 -4.27
C ILE A 103 7.33 12.28 -3.57
N GLY A 104 7.39 12.84 -2.36
CA GLY A 104 8.62 12.95 -1.59
C GLY A 104 9.24 11.57 -1.35
N TRP A 105 8.40 10.59 -1.00
CA TRP A 105 8.80 9.20 -0.85
C TRP A 105 9.36 8.60 -2.15
N PHE A 106 8.61 8.71 -3.26
CA PHE A 106 9.07 8.19 -4.56
C PHE A 106 10.34 8.89 -5.04
N ALA A 107 10.49 10.18 -4.81
CA ALA A 107 11.69 10.94 -5.15
C ALA A 107 12.89 10.44 -4.34
N ALA A 108 12.74 10.24 -3.03
CA ALA A 108 13.79 9.69 -2.17
C ALA A 108 14.23 8.28 -2.62
N GLU A 109 13.28 7.40 -2.95
CA GLU A 109 13.58 6.07 -3.51
C GLU A 109 14.39 6.18 -4.81
N ARG A 110 14.00 7.08 -5.72
CA ARG A 110 14.70 7.26 -7.01
C ARG A 110 16.13 7.76 -6.83
N VAL A 111 16.34 8.69 -5.91
CA VAL A 111 17.68 9.19 -5.57
C VAL A 111 18.52 8.06 -4.97
N ALA A 112 17.99 7.30 -4.01
CA ALA A 112 18.71 6.19 -3.38
C ALA A 112 19.10 5.12 -4.40
N VAL A 113 18.20 4.74 -5.32
CA VAL A 113 18.48 3.80 -6.41
C VAL A 113 19.55 4.37 -7.36
N ALA A 114 19.49 5.66 -7.70
CA ALA A 114 20.48 6.29 -8.55
C ALA A 114 21.87 6.30 -7.91
N LEU A 115 21.95 6.58 -6.60
CA LEU A 115 23.19 6.54 -5.83
C LEU A 115 23.74 5.11 -5.76
N LEU A 116 22.90 4.11 -5.50
CA LEU A 116 23.29 2.69 -5.50
C LEU A 116 23.81 2.24 -6.86
N ARG A 117 23.19 2.69 -7.96
CA ARG A 117 23.65 2.39 -9.33
C ARG A 117 24.96 3.08 -9.71
N ARG A 118 25.25 4.24 -9.11
CA ARG A 118 26.52 4.95 -9.29
C ARG A 118 27.61 4.45 -8.35
N SER A 119 27.27 3.66 -7.34
CA SER A 119 28.23 3.07 -6.40
C SER A 119 29.08 1.99 -7.07
N ARG A 120 30.21 1.65 -6.43
CA ARG A 120 31.11 0.56 -6.90
C ARG A 120 30.63 -0.84 -6.47
N LEU A 121 29.36 -1.01 -6.11
CA LEU A 121 28.82 -2.31 -5.72
C LEU A 121 28.85 -3.28 -6.91
N ARG A 122 29.19 -4.54 -6.63
CA ARG A 122 29.23 -5.60 -7.64
C ARG A 122 27.84 -5.92 -8.22
N ARG A 123 26.78 -5.72 -7.43
CA ARG A 123 25.37 -6.00 -7.78
C ARG A 123 24.47 -4.84 -7.35
N PRO A 124 24.53 -3.70 -8.05
CA PRO A 124 23.86 -2.49 -7.61
C PRO A 124 22.33 -2.60 -7.73
N ASN A 125 21.80 -3.38 -8.67
CA ASN A 125 20.34 -3.55 -8.76
C ASN A 125 19.83 -4.46 -7.65
N THR A 126 20.53 -5.55 -7.30
CA THR A 126 20.15 -6.40 -6.16
C THR A 126 20.07 -5.58 -4.85
N ALA A 127 21.06 -4.74 -4.57
CA ALA A 127 21.04 -3.86 -3.40
C ALA A 127 19.86 -2.87 -3.42
N ALA A 128 19.58 -2.27 -4.59
CA ALA A 128 18.40 -1.44 -4.78
C ALA A 128 17.10 -2.22 -4.58
N GLY A 129 17.04 -3.48 -5.03
CA GLY A 129 15.90 -4.37 -4.84
C GLY A 129 15.62 -4.65 -3.37
N ILE A 130 16.65 -4.91 -2.56
CA ILE A 130 16.52 -5.10 -1.11
C ILE A 130 16.03 -3.82 -0.44
N LEU A 131 16.64 -2.68 -0.77
CA LEU A 131 16.22 -1.38 -0.24
C LEU A 131 14.72 -1.13 -0.55
N LEU A 132 14.33 -1.29 -1.81
CA LEU A 132 12.95 -1.06 -2.25
C LEU A 132 11.97 -2.09 -1.71
N GLY A 133 12.42 -3.33 -1.52
CA GLY A 133 11.63 -4.39 -0.92
C GLY A 133 11.25 -4.10 0.53
N VAL A 134 12.05 -3.33 1.27
CA VAL A 134 11.74 -2.87 2.63
C VAL A 134 11.03 -1.52 2.60
N SER A 135 11.51 -0.59 1.77
CA SER A 135 11.04 0.78 1.76
C SER A 135 9.59 0.86 1.29
N ARG A 136 9.22 0.20 0.18
CA ARG A 136 7.86 0.32 -0.39
C ARG A 136 6.75 -0.15 0.54
N PRO A 137 6.86 -1.31 1.23
CA PRO A 137 5.91 -1.70 2.25
C PRO A 137 5.79 -0.66 3.36
N LEU A 138 6.91 -0.16 3.88
CA LEU A 138 6.95 0.86 4.94
C LEU A 138 6.29 2.18 4.51
N GLY A 139 6.64 2.66 3.31
CA GLY A 139 6.05 3.85 2.71
C GLY A 139 4.54 3.71 2.54
N SER A 140 4.06 2.55 2.06
CA SER A 140 2.62 2.29 1.94
C SER A 140 1.91 2.32 3.30
N VAL A 141 2.50 1.73 4.34
CA VAL A 141 1.95 1.76 5.69
C VAL A 141 1.91 3.19 6.23
N LEU A 142 2.96 3.99 6.00
CA LEU A 142 3.01 5.40 6.42
C LEU A 142 1.97 6.25 5.69
N VAL A 143 1.84 6.12 4.36
CA VAL A 143 0.87 6.89 3.57
C VAL A 143 -0.57 6.51 3.95
N THR A 144 -0.86 5.22 4.16
CA THR A 144 -2.20 4.79 4.59
C THR A 144 -2.58 5.22 6.01
N ARG A 145 -1.63 5.63 6.86
CA ARG A 145 -1.95 6.26 8.17
C ARG A 145 -2.52 7.67 8.02
N ILE A 146 -2.31 8.32 6.89
CA ILE A 146 -2.82 9.66 6.59
C ILE A 146 -4.27 9.58 6.06
N LEU A 147 -4.70 8.41 5.57
CA LEU A 147 -6.06 8.20 5.07
C LEU A 147 -7.06 8.00 6.23
N PRO A 148 -8.24 8.64 6.19
CA PRO A 148 -9.30 8.41 7.16
C PRO A 148 -9.79 6.97 7.04
N ARG A 149 -9.79 6.23 8.16
CA ARG A 149 -10.38 4.89 8.20
C ARG A 149 -11.88 4.99 8.30
N ALA A 150 -12.58 4.09 7.60
CA ALA A 150 -14.02 3.97 7.71
C ALA A 150 -14.42 3.83 9.19
N GLY A 151 -15.30 4.74 9.63
CA GLY A 151 -15.86 4.74 10.98
C GLY A 151 -14.99 5.35 12.08
N ARG A 152 -13.83 5.99 11.84
CA ARG A 152 -13.07 6.63 12.95
C ARG A 152 -13.55 8.03 13.37
N ASP A 153 -14.35 8.69 12.53
CA ASP A 153 -14.77 10.09 12.68
C ASP A 153 -16.29 10.24 12.90
N VAL A 154 -16.93 9.31 13.64
CA VAL A 154 -18.33 9.44 14.12
C VAL A 154 -18.32 9.68 15.61
#